data_AF-H0X7E7-F1
#
_entry.id   AF-H0X7E7-F1
#
_cell.length_a   1.000
_cell.length_b   1.000
_cell.length_c   1.000
_cell.angle_alpha   90.00
_cell.angle_beta   90.00
_cell.angle_gamma   90.00
#
_symmetry.space_group_name_H-M   'P 1'
#
loop_
_entity.id
_entity.type
_entity.pdbx_description
1 polymer ?
#
loop_
_entity_poly.entity_id
_entity_poly.type
_entity_poly.pdbx_seq_one_letter_code
_entity_poly.pdbx_strand_id
1 'polypeptide(L)'
;PGMASGTSGSAPGSRRGRGGSRSRRPPTWELSDSDAEDSTSAEAAEKARDPVEKRQVAEEALRLLRPDQALRRLTVRVDPAILEDASADVLMEALEALGCEHHIEPQRPTRSLRWSRMKPDSCPCPYSVSPEVWEAEEPELLLLLEPEEFLYGVAQLTQVSSPACTVPWSFPEIPSCPHLAIIGLDAYLWSHQPIPKEAHQPESPEVAHAKVAVGWPEVEEVRASMDWALVLLQLRANIDVLLVASWKELSQHVCAITKALAQRPFKNGRGNRVTWRLWQYQESHAFSFCTAGRWAVGKPVTRDGTGLQRAWWRQIRQFNRVSPAVADAVVNAFPSPRLLQQALKACSTEQERMGLLADLPVKAGKGTRPRRVGPDLSHRICLFLTTTNPDLLLDLGS
;
A
#
# COMPACT_ATOMS: atom_id res chain seq x y z
N PRO A 1 47.39 -43.79 -55.55
CA PRO A 1 48.63 -43.06 -55.97
C PRO A 1 48.90 -41.87 -55.04
N GLY A 2 49.88 -41.86 -54.15
CA GLY A 2 50.93 -42.80 -53.80
C GLY A 2 51.86 -42.05 -52.83
N MET A 3 52.31 -42.74 -51.77
CA MET A 3 53.62 -42.63 -51.10
C MET A 3 54.00 -41.27 -50.47
N ALA A 4 54.68 -41.18 -49.33
CA ALA A 4 55.76 -42.01 -48.81
C ALA A 4 55.85 -41.90 -47.25
N SER A 5 56.03 -43.00 -46.53
CA SER A 5 57.28 -43.48 -45.88
C SER A 5 57.59 -42.80 -44.54
N GLY A 6 57.49 -43.47 -43.39
CA GLY A 6 58.54 -44.36 -42.83
C GLY A 6 59.23 -43.57 -41.69
N THR A 7 59.52 -44.07 -40.49
CA THR A 7 60.14 -45.34 -40.15
C THR A 7 60.01 -45.64 -38.64
N SER A 8 60.15 -46.93 -38.36
CA SER A 8 60.20 -47.68 -37.10
C SER A 8 61.42 -47.43 -36.20
N GLY A 9 61.32 -47.80 -34.92
CA GLY A 9 62.35 -48.67 -34.31
C GLY A 9 62.68 -48.50 -32.82
N SER A 10 62.54 -49.62 -32.10
CA SER A 10 63.38 -50.11 -30.99
C SER A 10 63.08 -49.72 -29.52
N ALA A 11 62.67 -50.74 -28.75
CA ALA A 11 63.01 -50.93 -27.34
C ALA A 11 64.43 -51.54 -27.21
N PRO A 12 65.15 -51.41 -26.08
CA PRO A 12 65.06 -52.41 -25.00
C PRO A 12 65.26 -51.88 -23.56
N GLY A 13 64.98 -52.72 -22.56
CA GLY A 13 64.96 -52.38 -21.12
C GLY A 13 66.30 -52.48 -20.35
N SER A 14 66.27 -52.19 -19.05
CA SER A 14 66.93 -52.93 -17.95
C SER A 14 66.83 -52.15 -16.61
N ARG A 15 66.98 -52.89 -15.51
CA ARG A 15 66.66 -52.58 -14.11
C ARG A 15 67.77 -51.83 -13.33
N ARG A 16 67.34 -51.35 -12.14
CA ARG A 16 68.01 -51.19 -10.81
C ARG A 16 68.57 -49.81 -10.44
N GLY A 17 68.13 -49.33 -9.26
CA GLY A 17 68.86 -48.34 -8.45
C GLY A 17 68.05 -47.73 -7.30
N ARG A 18 68.32 -48.19 -6.07
CA ARG A 18 67.91 -47.70 -4.73
C ARG A 18 67.85 -46.17 -4.54
N GLY A 19 67.02 -45.71 -3.60
CA GLY A 19 67.23 -44.42 -2.92
C GLY A 19 66.14 -44.04 -1.92
N GLY A 20 66.46 -44.04 -0.63
CA GLY A 20 65.53 -43.90 0.50
C GLY A 20 64.85 -42.53 0.70
N SER A 21 63.67 -42.65 1.31
CA SER A 21 62.89 -41.73 2.15
C SER A 21 63.57 -40.45 2.66
N ARG A 22 62.90 -39.31 2.42
CA ARG A 22 62.60 -38.23 3.40
C ARG A 22 61.71 -37.18 2.73
N SER A 23 60.43 -37.12 3.10
CA SER A 23 59.55 -35.99 2.79
C SER A 23 58.73 -35.61 4.03
N ARG A 24 58.68 -34.31 4.27
CA ARG A 24 58.19 -33.60 5.46
C ARG A 24 56.65 -33.66 5.57
N ARG A 25 56.15 -33.67 6.81
CA ARG A 25 54.72 -33.54 7.20
C ARG A 25 54.08 -32.26 6.64
N PRO A 26 52.74 -32.25 6.49
CA PRO A 26 51.90 -31.34 7.30
C PRO A 26 50.56 -32.03 7.75
N PRO A 27 49.53 -31.35 8.30
CA PRO A 27 49.14 -31.50 9.71
C PRO A 27 47.78 -32.18 9.94
N THR A 28 47.60 -32.59 11.19
CA THR A 28 46.46 -33.25 11.84
C THR A 28 45.21 -32.38 11.97
N TRP A 29 44.04 -33.01 11.77
CA TRP A 29 42.79 -32.66 12.44
C TRP A 29 42.20 -33.95 13.00
N GLU A 30 42.15 -34.06 14.32
CA GLU A 30 41.45 -35.10 15.07
C GLU A 30 39.99 -34.68 15.26
N LEU A 31 39.06 -35.59 14.98
CA LEU A 31 37.64 -35.46 15.29
C LEU A 31 37.42 -35.95 16.72
N SER A 32 36.84 -35.10 17.57
CA SER A 32 36.37 -35.47 18.91
C SER A 32 34.84 -35.43 18.89
N ASP A 33 34.22 -36.59 19.14
CA ASP A 33 32.80 -36.73 19.41
C ASP A 33 32.44 -36.02 20.72
N SER A 34 31.35 -35.27 20.72
CA SER A 34 30.68 -34.82 21.93
C SER A 34 29.18 -34.67 21.66
N ASP A 35 28.43 -35.23 22.60
CA ASP A 35 26.99 -35.40 22.62
C ASP A 35 26.20 -34.10 22.38
N ALA A 36 25.24 -34.15 21.46
CA ALA A 36 24.17 -33.16 21.31
C ALA A 36 22.87 -33.85 20.87
N GLU A 37 22.47 -34.89 21.58
CA GLU A 37 21.10 -35.41 21.56
C GLU A 37 20.22 -34.45 22.38
N ASP A 38 19.67 -33.42 21.73
CA ASP A 38 18.43 -32.73 22.16
C ASP A 38 17.89 -31.71 21.14
N SER A 39 18.62 -31.41 20.05
CA SER A 39 18.18 -30.45 19.03
C SER A 39 17.42 -31.07 17.85
N THR A 40 17.51 -32.38 17.63
CA THR A 40 16.90 -33.08 16.49
C THR A 40 15.41 -33.39 16.70
N SER A 41 14.94 -33.43 17.95
CA SER A 41 13.53 -33.64 18.31
C SER A 41 12.64 -32.44 17.95
N ALA A 42 13.16 -31.22 18.10
CA ALA A 42 12.42 -29.99 17.83
C ALA A 42 12.26 -29.70 16.31
N GLU A 43 13.31 -29.94 15.51
CA GLU A 43 13.24 -29.80 14.05
C GLU A 43 12.41 -30.92 13.38
N ALA A 44 12.40 -32.14 13.95
CA ALA A 44 11.55 -33.23 13.47
C ALA A 44 10.05 -32.98 13.78
N ALA A 45 9.73 -32.34 14.91
CA ALA A 45 8.36 -31.97 15.27
C ALA A 45 7.75 -30.87 14.37
N GLU A 46 8.58 -30.00 13.78
CA GLU A 46 8.13 -28.92 12.88
C GLU A 46 7.60 -29.45 11.53
N LYS A 47 8.17 -30.57 11.06
CA LYS A 47 7.74 -31.25 9.82
C LYS A 47 6.56 -32.19 10.00
N ALA A 48 6.26 -32.61 11.23
CA ALA A 48 5.22 -33.62 11.52
C ALA A 48 3.82 -33.06 11.84
N ARG A 49 3.62 -31.74 11.88
CA ARG A 49 2.27 -31.16 12.08
C ARG A 49 1.37 -31.41 10.87
N ASP A 50 0.18 -31.94 11.14
CA ASP A 50 -0.84 -32.27 10.15
C ASP A 50 -1.14 -31.02 9.27
N PRO A 51 -1.15 -31.14 7.92
CA PRO A 51 -1.59 -30.05 7.04
C PRO A 51 -2.97 -29.47 7.41
N VAL A 52 -3.85 -30.24 8.05
CA VAL A 52 -5.15 -29.79 8.55
C VAL A 52 -5.00 -28.85 9.75
N GLU A 53 -4.18 -29.21 10.75
CA GLU A 53 -3.92 -28.35 11.91
C GLU A 53 -3.25 -27.03 11.49
N LYS A 54 -2.29 -27.11 10.54
CA LYS A 54 -1.67 -25.91 9.96
C LYS A 54 -2.70 -24.98 9.30
N ARG A 55 -3.71 -25.55 8.62
CA ARG A 55 -4.80 -24.79 7.99
C ARG A 55 -5.76 -24.18 9.02
N GLN A 56 -6.08 -24.90 10.09
CA GLN A 56 -6.97 -24.40 11.15
C GLN A 56 -6.34 -23.22 11.91
N VAL A 57 -5.08 -23.37 12.32
CA VAL A 57 -4.30 -22.29 12.95
C VAL A 57 -4.19 -21.08 12.03
N ALA A 58 -4.03 -21.33 10.73
CA ALA A 58 -3.97 -20.28 9.73
C ALA A 58 -5.30 -19.53 9.56
N GLU A 59 -6.41 -20.27 9.50
CA GLU A 59 -7.75 -19.68 9.41
C GLU A 59 -8.08 -18.86 10.66
N GLU A 60 -7.70 -19.35 11.84
CA GLU A 60 -7.88 -18.63 13.10
C GLU A 60 -7.04 -17.35 13.14
N ALA A 61 -5.78 -17.39 12.74
CA ALA A 61 -4.95 -16.20 12.60
C ALA A 61 -5.58 -15.16 11.64
N LEU A 62 -6.16 -15.59 10.52
CA LEU A 62 -6.86 -14.71 9.58
C LEU A 62 -8.17 -14.15 10.13
N ARG A 63 -8.90 -14.90 10.97
CA ARG A 63 -10.07 -14.39 11.68
C ARG A 63 -9.69 -13.21 12.56
N LEU A 64 -8.58 -13.33 13.29
CA LEU A 64 -8.05 -12.26 14.15
C LEU A 64 -7.58 -11.02 13.38
N LEU A 65 -7.24 -11.17 12.10
CA LEU A 65 -6.84 -10.07 11.20
C LEU A 65 -8.03 -9.45 10.45
N ARG A 66 -9.27 -9.91 10.67
CA ARG A 66 -10.45 -9.29 10.05
C ARG A 66 -10.58 -7.83 10.52
N PRO A 67 -11.04 -6.92 9.65
CA PRO A 67 -11.07 -5.48 9.96
C PRO A 67 -11.69 -5.13 11.31
N ASP A 68 -12.84 -5.73 11.65
CA ASP A 68 -13.55 -5.45 12.90
C ASP A 68 -12.82 -5.97 14.14
N GLN A 69 -12.08 -7.07 14.02
CA GLN A 69 -11.28 -7.64 15.13
C GLN A 69 -9.93 -6.97 15.25
N ALA A 70 -9.32 -6.58 14.12
CA ALA A 70 -8.06 -5.87 14.09
C ALA A 70 -8.17 -4.44 14.64
N LEU A 71 -9.34 -3.79 14.48
CA LEU A 71 -9.60 -2.46 15.04
C LEU A 71 -9.68 -2.47 16.57
N ARG A 72 -10.31 -3.50 17.16
CA ARG A 72 -10.40 -3.67 18.63
C ARG A 72 -9.04 -3.89 19.31
N ARG A 73 -8.02 -4.25 18.53
CA ARG A 73 -6.66 -4.53 19.01
C ARG A 73 -5.71 -3.36 18.80
N LEU A 74 -6.19 -2.29 18.19
CA LEU A 74 -5.45 -1.07 17.97
C LEU A 74 -5.83 -0.08 19.07
N THR A 75 -4.82 0.41 19.77
CA THR A 75 -4.97 1.39 20.84
C THR A 75 -4.43 2.72 20.37
N VAL A 76 -5.26 3.77 20.47
CA VAL A 76 -4.88 5.15 20.19
C VAL A 76 -4.37 5.80 21.48
N ARG A 77 -3.12 6.25 21.49
CA ARG A 77 -2.52 6.97 22.61
C ARG A 77 -2.66 8.46 22.39
N VAL A 78 -3.33 9.13 23.30
CA VAL A 78 -3.68 10.55 23.22
C VAL A 78 -2.88 11.32 24.26
N ASP A 79 -2.08 12.29 23.81
CA ASP A 79 -1.37 13.19 24.72
C ASP A 79 -2.39 14.11 25.43
N PRO A 80 -2.33 14.26 26.76
CA PRO A 80 -3.28 15.08 27.50
C PRO A 80 -3.30 16.55 27.06
N ALA A 81 -2.22 17.09 26.49
CA ALA A 81 -2.20 18.48 26.02
C ALA A 81 -3.13 18.70 24.81
N ILE A 82 -3.53 17.63 24.08
CA ILE A 82 -4.56 17.73 23.04
C ILE A 82 -5.92 18.08 23.65
N LEU A 83 -6.19 17.58 24.85
CA LEU A 83 -7.48 17.70 25.54
C LEU A 83 -7.63 19.00 26.32
N GLU A 84 -6.62 19.87 26.30
CA GLU A 84 -6.70 21.22 26.86
C GLU A 84 -7.59 22.14 26.04
N ASP A 85 -7.76 21.86 24.74
CA ASP A 85 -8.74 22.55 23.90
C ASP A 85 -10.16 22.06 24.24
N ALA A 86 -11.05 23.00 24.55
CA ALA A 86 -12.43 22.72 24.92
C ALA A 86 -13.24 21.96 23.86
N SER A 87 -12.80 21.98 22.59
CA SER A 87 -13.45 21.32 21.46
C SER A 87 -12.85 19.95 21.11
N ALA A 88 -11.86 19.47 21.90
CA ALA A 88 -11.21 18.19 21.69
C ALA A 88 -12.08 16.98 22.12
N ASP A 89 -13.18 17.23 22.84
CA ASP A 89 -14.19 16.21 23.21
C ASP A 89 -14.72 15.46 21.98
N VAL A 90 -14.91 16.16 20.86
CA VAL A 90 -15.32 15.59 19.56
C VAL A 90 -14.39 14.46 19.09
N LEU A 91 -13.09 14.56 19.38
CA LEU A 91 -12.12 13.51 19.03
C LEU A 91 -12.36 12.26 19.86
N MET A 92 -12.56 12.43 21.17
CA MET A 92 -12.79 11.32 22.09
C MET A 92 -14.10 10.59 21.75
N GLU A 93 -15.19 11.34 21.52
CA GLU A 93 -16.46 10.79 21.07
C GLU A 93 -16.31 10.01 19.75
N ALA A 94 -15.52 10.51 18.81
CA ALA A 94 -15.27 9.84 17.54
C ALA A 94 -14.50 8.53 17.71
N LEU A 95 -13.49 8.49 18.59
CA LEU A 95 -12.74 7.28 18.93
C LEU A 95 -13.62 6.24 19.64
N GLU A 96 -14.48 6.68 20.56
CA GLU A 96 -15.47 5.81 21.22
C GLU A 96 -16.48 5.23 20.22
N ALA A 97 -17.05 6.07 19.35
CA ALA A 97 -17.98 5.65 18.31
C ALA A 97 -17.32 4.71 17.27
N LEU A 98 -16.00 4.85 17.07
CA LEU A 98 -15.22 3.94 16.25
C LEU A 98 -15.07 2.55 16.88
N GLY A 99 -15.21 2.44 18.20
CA GLY A 99 -15.01 1.20 18.95
C GLY A 99 -13.55 0.78 19.05
N CYS A 100 -12.63 1.74 18.95
CA CYS A 100 -11.21 1.53 19.23
C CYS A 100 -10.90 1.85 20.69
N GLU A 101 -9.92 1.14 21.25
CA GLU A 101 -9.42 1.47 22.58
C GLU A 101 -8.55 2.73 22.50
N HIS A 102 -8.64 3.59 23.51
CA HIS A 102 -7.84 4.80 23.58
C HIS A 102 -7.32 5.01 25.01
N HIS A 103 -6.06 5.41 25.15
CA HIS A 103 -5.42 5.69 26.43
C HIS A 103 -4.90 7.12 26.44
N ILE A 104 -5.05 7.80 27.57
CA ILE A 104 -4.54 9.16 27.75
C ILE A 104 -3.24 9.07 28.54
N GLU A 105 -2.13 9.43 27.92
CA GLU A 105 -0.80 9.37 28.54
C GLU A 105 0.09 10.52 28.05
N PRO A 106 0.97 11.10 28.89
CA PRO A 106 1.93 12.10 28.45
C PRO A 106 2.91 11.54 27.41
N GLN A 107 3.08 12.25 26.29
CA GLN A 107 3.91 11.85 25.17
C GLN A 107 4.98 12.89 24.85
N ARG A 108 5.99 12.45 24.09
CA ARG A 108 7.04 13.33 23.54
C ARG A 108 7.16 13.09 22.05
N PRO A 109 6.84 14.07 21.18
CA PRO A 109 6.41 15.45 21.49
C PRO A 109 5.02 15.55 22.15
N THR A 110 4.75 16.65 22.85
CA THR A 110 3.41 16.96 23.38
C THR A 110 2.42 17.25 22.25
N ARG A 111 1.10 17.24 22.54
CA ARG A 111 0.02 17.36 21.55
C ARG A 111 0.10 16.31 20.44
N SER A 112 0.50 15.08 20.78
CA SER A 112 0.66 13.98 19.83
C SER A 112 -0.36 12.86 19.99
N LEU A 113 -0.66 12.20 18.86
CA LEU A 113 -1.40 10.97 18.76
C LEU A 113 -0.48 9.87 18.22
N ARG A 114 -0.52 8.70 18.85
CA ARG A 114 0.19 7.49 18.43
C ARG A 114 -0.73 6.29 18.39
N TRP A 115 -0.30 5.26 17.68
CA TRP A 115 -1.01 4.00 17.61
C TRP A 115 -0.10 2.87 18.08
N SER A 116 -0.67 1.97 18.86
CA SER A 116 0.02 0.76 19.30
C SER A 116 -0.90 -0.43 19.12
N ARG A 117 -0.33 -1.59 18.87
CA ARG A 117 -1.09 -2.84 18.75
C ARG A 117 -0.92 -3.64 20.02
N MET A 118 -2.03 -4.16 20.55
CA MET A 118 -1.97 -5.10 21.66
C MET A 118 -1.76 -6.53 21.18
N LYS A 119 -0.96 -7.27 21.95
CA LYS A 119 -0.81 -8.71 21.80
C LYS A 119 -2.12 -9.41 22.19
N PRO A 120 -2.58 -10.43 21.46
CA PRO A 120 -3.68 -11.26 21.95
C PRO A 120 -3.28 -11.97 23.25
N ASP A 121 -4.08 -11.80 24.30
CA ASP A 121 -3.84 -12.36 25.64
C ASP A 121 -3.84 -13.90 25.72
N SER A 122 -4.19 -14.59 24.64
CA SER A 122 -4.05 -16.05 24.53
C SER A 122 -4.01 -16.44 23.06
N CYS A 123 -2.83 -16.50 22.46
CA CYS A 123 -2.65 -17.33 21.28
C CYS A 123 -2.39 -18.76 21.79
N PRO A 124 -3.19 -19.80 21.46
CA PRO A 124 -2.93 -21.17 21.89
C PRO A 124 -1.61 -21.75 21.35
N CYS A 125 -0.89 -20.99 20.53
CA CYS A 125 0.31 -21.42 19.83
C CYS A 125 1.47 -20.49 20.21
N PRO A 126 2.52 -21.00 20.88
CA PRO A 126 3.68 -20.19 21.25
C PRO A 126 4.56 -19.77 20.05
N TYR A 127 4.23 -20.17 18.81
CA TYR A 127 5.11 -20.01 17.64
C TYR A 127 4.43 -19.65 16.31
N SER A 128 3.16 -19.22 16.27
CA SER A 128 2.47 -18.95 14.99
C SER A 128 2.57 -17.50 14.51
N VAL A 129 2.99 -16.56 15.35
CA VAL A 129 3.39 -15.21 14.95
C VAL A 129 4.52 -14.78 15.89
N SER A 130 5.66 -14.31 15.35
CA SER A 130 6.72 -13.75 16.20
C SER A 130 6.12 -12.63 17.08
N PRO A 131 6.49 -12.51 18.38
CA PRO A 131 6.08 -11.40 19.24
C PRO A 131 6.24 -10.03 18.55
N GLU A 132 7.24 -9.92 17.67
CA GLU A 132 7.59 -8.75 16.85
C GLU A 132 6.46 -8.22 15.93
N VAL A 133 5.42 -9.02 15.62
CA VAL A 133 4.29 -8.53 14.78
C VAL A 133 3.23 -7.81 15.60
N TRP A 134 3.13 -8.13 16.88
CA TRP A 134 2.09 -7.60 17.76
C TRP A 134 2.63 -6.59 18.77
N GLU A 135 3.95 -6.57 18.99
CA GLU A 135 4.64 -5.75 19.98
C GLU A 135 5.41 -4.60 19.29
N ALA A 136 4.73 -3.93 18.35
CA ALA A 136 5.28 -2.79 17.64
C ALA A 136 4.39 -1.58 17.88
N GLU A 137 4.98 -0.48 18.37
CA GLU A 137 4.40 0.83 18.14
C GLU A 137 4.30 1.02 16.62
N GLU A 138 3.13 1.44 16.14
CA GLU A 138 3.00 1.82 14.75
C GLU A 138 3.86 3.07 14.53
N PRO A 139 4.63 3.16 13.43
CA PRO A 139 5.53 4.29 13.20
C PRO A 139 4.76 5.61 13.03
N GLU A 140 3.47 5.58 12.75
CA GLU A 140 2.67 6.79 12.54
C GLU A 140 2.58 7.66 13.80
N LEU A 141 2.94 8.93 13.64
CA LEU A 141 2.85 9.97 14.67
C LEU A 141 2.04 11.12 14.09
N LEU A 142 0.94 11.53 14.73
CA LEU A 142 0.24 12.76 14.35
C LEU A 142 0.51 13.82 15.42
N LEU A 143 1.07 14.95 15.02
CA LEU A 143 1.38 16.09 15.89
C LEU A 143 0.45 17.25 15.58
N LEU A 144 -0.33 17.66 16.57
CA LEU A 144 -1.19 18.84 16.49
C LEU A 144 -0.36 20.10 16.78
N LEU A 145 -0.38 21.04 15.84
CA LEU A 145 0.29 22.33 15.96
C LEU A 145 -0.74 23.46 15.97
N GLU A 146 -0.43 24.51 16.73
CA GLU A 146 -1.15 25.78 16.62
C GLU A 146 -0.78 26.48 15.30
N PRO A 147 -1.73 27.22 14.68
CA PRO A 147 -1.46 27.98 13.47
C PRO A 147 -0.20 28.87 13.56
N GLU A 148 0.00 29.53 14.69
CA GLU A 148 1.14 30.40 14.98
C GLU A 148 2.46 29.66 14.94
N GLU A 149 2.54 28.52 15.61
CA GLU A 149 3.74 27.68 15.66
C GLU A 149 4.10 27.13 14.28
N PHE A 150 3.08 26.72 13.52
CA PHE A 150 3.26 26.26 12.15
C PHE A 150 3.80 27.36 11.24
N LEU A 151 3.22 28.56 11.28
CA LEU A 151 3.68 29.71 10.49
C LEU A 151 5.11 30.13 10.86
N TYR A 152 5.47 30.08 12.14
CA TYR A 152 6.83 30.35 12.58
C TYR A 152 7.84 29.33 12.04
N GLY A 153 7.48 28.04 11.99
CA GLY A 153 8.32 27.02 11.37
C GLY A 153 8.42 27.15 9.85
N VAL A 154 7.34 27.57 9.18
CA VAL A 154 7.35 27.88 7.74
C VAL A 154 8.29 29.04 7.45
N ALA A 155 8.23 30.12 8.23
CA ALA A 155 9.13 31.27 8.07
C ALA A 155 10.61 30.87 8.21
N GLN A 156 10.94 29.97 9.16
CA GLN A 156 12.30 29.43 9.28
C GLN A 156 12.72 28.60 8.07
N LEU A 157 11.81 27.79 7.51
CA LEU A 157 12.10 27.00 6.31
C LEU A 157 12.38 27.88 5.09
N THR A 158 11.69 29.02 4.97
CA THR A 158 11.80 29.91 3.80
C THR A 158 12.98 30.87 3.90
N GLN A 159 13.44 31.21 5.11
CA GLN A 159 14.57 32.11 5.33
C GLN A 159 15.96 31.46 5.18
N VAL A 160 16.06 30.14 5.02
CA VAL A 160 17.35 29.43 5.07
C VAL A 160 17.79 28.87 3.72
N SER A 161 18.87 29.43 3.16
CA SER A 161 19.50 29.01 1.89
C SER A 161 20.52 27.86 2.03
N SER A 162 20.68 27.26 3.21
CA SER A 162 21.75 26.29 3.51
C SER A 162 21.27 24.82 3.52
N PRO A 163 22.02 23.88 2.91
CA PRO A 163 21.68 22.45 2.87
C PRO A 163 21.89 21.71 4.21
N ALA A 164 22.49 22.34 5.23
CA ALA A 164 22.72 21.75 6.56
C ALA A 164 21.61 22.09 7.59
N CYS A 165 20.52 22.72 7.17
CA CYS A 165 19.48 23.17 8.09
C CYS A 165 18.58 22.01 8.55
N THR A 166 18.36 21.93 9.87
CA THR A 166 17.43 20.98 10.48
C THR A 166 16.00 21.34 10.09
N VAL A 167 15.28 20.39 9.49
CA VAL A 167 13.85 20.57 9.18
C VAL A 167 13.08 20.66 10.50
N PRO A 168 12.26 21.70 10.75
CA PRO A 168 11.42 21.78 11.92
C PRO A 168 10.51 20.54 12.03
N TRP A 169 10.21 20.13 13.26
CA TRP A 169 9.36 18.95 13.54
C TRP A 169 9.91 17.62 12.98
N SER A 170 11.19 17.56 12.62
CA SER A 170 11.90 16.30 12.43
C SER A 170 12.33 15.74 13.78
N PHE A 171 12.02 14.47 14.03
CA PHE A 171 12.33 13.78 15.28
C PHE A 171 13.32 12.64 14.99
N PRO A 172 14.63 12.91 14.87
CA PRO A 172 15.62 11.89 14.50
C PRO A 172 15.74 10.76 15.54
N GLU A 173 15.30 11.02 16.77
CA GLU A 173 15.30 10.05 17.88
C GLU A 173 14.08 9.12 17.87
N ILE A 174 13.06 9.41 17.06
CA ILE A 174 11.81 8.67 17.02
C ILE A 174 11.67 8.04 15.62
N PRO A 175 11.65 6.70 15.49
CA PRO A 175 11.45 6.03 14.20
C PRO A 175 9.98 6.14 13.77
N SER A 176 9.54 7.37 13.48
CA SER A 176 8.15 7.69 13.14
C SER A 176 8.01 8.26 11.73
N CYS A 177 6.83 8.05 11.16
CA CYS A 177 6.32 8.82 10.02
C CYS A 177 5.43 9.94 10.60
N PRO A 178 5.97 11.17 10.76
CA PRO A 178 5.22 12.27 11.34
C PRO A 178 4.24 12.86 10.33
N HIS A 179 3.03 13.10 10.80
CA HIS A 179 1.99 13.87 10.14
C HIS A 179 1.71 15.11 11.01
N LEU A 180 1.79 16.30 10.44
CA LEU A 180 1.41 17.53 11.14
C LEU A 180 -0.07 17.79 10.91
N ALA A 181 -0.81 18.16 11.95
CA ALA A 181 -2.19 18.59 11.84
C ALA A 181 -2.33 20.03 12.35
N ILE A 182 -3.02 20.88 11.60
CA ILE A 182 -3.30 22.27 11.97
C ILE A 182 -4.80 22.51 11.80
N ILE A 183 -5.45 22.94 12.87
CA ILE A 183 -6.87 23.29 12.88
C ILE A 183 -7.03 24.79 12.67
N GLY A 184 -7.88 25.19 11.72
CA GLY A 184 -8.33 26.56 11.56
C GLY A 184 -7.28 27.52 11.01
N LEU A 185 -6.23 27.03 10.32
CA LEU A 185 -5.17 27.89 9.76
C LEU A 185 -5.74 29.00 8.86
N ASP A 186 -6.70 28.67 8.00
CA ASP A 186 -7.34 29.68 7.16
C ASP A 186 -8.02 30.75 8.01
N ALA A 187 -8.88 30.34 8.95
CA ALA A 187 -9.61 31.28 9.82
C ALA A 187 -8.65 32.19 10.60
N TYR A 188 -7.53 31.63 11.07
CA TYR A 188 -6.45 32.37 11.71
C TYR A 188 -5.82 33.41 10.77
N LEU A 189 -5.49 33.03 9.53
CA LEU A 189 -4.96 33.95 8.52
C LEU A 189 -5.97 35.05 8.14
N TRP A 190 -7.26 34.71 8.08
CA TRP A 190 -8.35 35.65 7.78
C TRP A 190 -8.54 36.67 8.91
N SER A 191 -8.57 36.24 10.18
CA SER A 191 -8.82 37.13 11.32
C SER A 191 -7.72 38.15 11.56
N HIS A 192 -6.54 37.91 11.01
CA HIS A 192 -5.39 38.77 11.17
C HIS A 192 -4.97 39.48 9.87
N GLN A 193 -5.85 39.55 8.88
CA GLN A 193 -5.63 40.45 7.76
C GLN A 193 -5.50 41.89 8.27
N PRO A 194 -4.52 42.68 7.77
CA PRO A 194 -4.42 44.08 8.14
C PRO A 194 -5.68 44.81 7.68
N ILE A 195 -6.51 45.23 8.64
CA ILE A 195 -7.56 46.22 8.38
C ILE A 195 -6.85 47.50 7.92
N PRO A 196 -7.18 48.06 6.75
CA PRO A 196 -6.63 49.35 6.34
C PRO A 196 -6.99 50.38 7.43
N LYS A 197 -6.00 50.81 8.22
CA LYS A 197 -6.19 51.88 9.19
C LYS A 197 -6.37 53.17 8.40
N GLU A 198 -7.62 53.60 8.19
CA GLU A 198 -7.89 55.00 7.91
C GLU A 198 -7.35 55.83 9.08
N ALA A 199 -6.55 56.84 8.73
CA ALA A 199 -5.72 57.61 9.65
C ALA A 199 -6.56 58.37 10.68
N HIS A 200 -6.69 57.82 11.88
CA HIS A 200 -7.03 58.59 13.07
C HIS A 200 -6.08 58.18 14.20
N GLN A 201 -5.17 59.10 14.54
CA GLN A 201 -4.40 59.02 15.78
C GLN A 201 -5.35 59.15 16.98
N PRO A 202 -5.00 58.47 18.09
CA PRO A 202 -4.78 59.26 19.29
C PRO A 202 -3.53 58.85 20.06
N GLU A 203 -2.97 59.86 20.72
CA GLU A 203 -1.85 59.81 21.66
C GLU A 203 -2.26 59.14 22.98
N SER A 204 -1.52 58.13 23.44
CA SER A 204 -0.93 58.04 24.79
C SER A 204 -0.21 56.68 25.00
N PRO A 205 0.86 56.60 25.80
CA PRO A 205 1.58 55.35 26.04
C PRO A 205 1.36 54.85 27.47
N GLU A 206 0.61 53.76 27.67
CA GLU A 206 0.68 53.00 28.93
C GLU A 206 0.75 51.49 28.67
N VAL A 207 1.97 50.98 28.89
CA VAL A 207 2.40 49.65 29.34
C VAL A 207 1.58 48.44 28.84
N ALA A 208 2.03 47.85 27.74
CA ALA A 208 1.64 46.50 27.32
C ALA A 208 2.86 45.55 27.39
N HIS A 209 2.68 44.44 28.08
CA HIS A 209 3.62 43.32 28.09
C HIS A 209 3.93 42.88 26.64
N ALA A 210 5.22 42.87 26.30
CA ALA A 210 5.70 42.45 24.99
C ALA A 210 5.52 40.93 24.82
N LYS A 211 4.34 40.50 24.39
CA LYS A 211 4.19 39.26 23.64
C LYS A 211 4.81 39.55 22.28
N VAL A 212 5.88 38.84 21.92
CA VAL A 212 6.55 38.99 20.62
C VAL A 212 5.55 38.65 19.53
N ALA A 213 4.86 39.68 19.03
CA ALA A 213 3.97 39.59 17.90
C ALA A 213 4.87 39.47 16.67
N VAL A 214 4.80 38.33 15.99
CA VAL A 214 5.38 38.16 14.66
C VAL A 214 4.94 39.33 13.79
N GLY A 215 5.89 39.99 13.13
CA GLY A 215 5.61 41.17 12.32
C GLY A 215 4.77 40.79 11.10
N TRP A 216 3.55 41.31 11.01
CA TRP A 216 2.57 41.01 9.95
C TRP A 216 2.99 41.23 8.48
N PRO A 217 4.00 42.04 8.10
CA PRO A 217 4.52 42.06 6.73
C PRO A 217 5.08 40.70 6.27
N GLU A 218 5.44 39.82 7.20
CA GLU A 218 6.03 38.50 6.97
C GLU A 218 4.95 37.44 6.65
N VAL A 219 3.68 37.66 7.02
CA VAL A 219 2.61 36.65 6.88
C VAL A 219 2.10 36.52 5.45
N GLU A 220 2.11 37.59 4.66
CA GLU A 220 1.71 37.54 3.24
C GLU A 220 2.79 36.86 2.38
N GLU A 221 4.06 37.08 2.71
CA GLU A 221 5.21 36.37 2.13
C GLU A 221 5.25 34.89 2.56
N VAL A 222 4.92 34.60 3.83
CA VAL A 222 4.76 33.23 4.35
C VAL A 222 3.55 32.53 3.72
N ARG A 223 2.43 33.23 3.49
CA ARG A 223 1.27 32.69 2.76
C ARG A 223 1.64 32.37 1.31
N ALA A 224 2.39 33.26 0.65
CA ALA A 224 2.90 33.01 -0.71
C ALA A 224 3.93 31.87 -0.75
N SER A 225 4.63 31.63 0.37
CA SER A 225 5.63 30.57 0.51
C SER A 225 5.08 29.26 1.12
N MET A 226 3.78 29.22 1.45
CA MET A 226 3.14 28.07 2.10
C MET A 226 3.24 26.81 1.25
N ASP A 227 2.84 26.89 -0.03
CA ASP A 227 2.90 25.76 -0.97
C ASP A 227 4.33 25.24 -1.13
N TRP A 228 5.31 26.16 -1.16
CA TRP A 228 6.72 25.81 -1.24
C TRP A 228 7.20 25.08 0.03
N ALA A 229 6.81 25.57 1.21
CA ALA A 229 7.18 24.95 2.48
C ALA A 229 6.56 23.56 2.65
N LEU A 230 5.30 23.37 2.25
CA LEU A 230 4.64 22.06 2.22
C LEU A 230 5.41 21.07 1.32
N VAL A 231 5.82 21.51 0.14
CA VAL A 231 6.64 20.70 -0.78
C VAL A 231 8.01 20.37 -0.16
N LEU A 232 8.66 21.33 0.51
CA LEU A 232 9.94 21.10 1.18
C LEU A 232 9.84 20.08 2.31
N LEU A 233 8.80 20.17 3.15
CA LEU A 233 8.53 19.21 4.23
C LEU A 233 8.36 17.79 3.68
N GLN A 234 7.58 17.65 2.60
CA GLN A 234 7.38 16.36 1.92
C GLN A 234 8.70 15.79 1.38
N LEU A 235 9.46 16.60 0.62
CA LEU A 235 10.63 16.11 -0.11
C LEU A 235 11.85 15.88 0.78
N ARG A 236 12.04 16.70 1.82
CA ARG A 236 13.25 16.64 2.67
C ARG A 236 13.09 15.76 3.90
N ALA A 237 11.87 15.67 4.45
CA ALA A 237 11.64 14.98 5.72
C ALA A 237 10.48 13.97 5.69
N ASN A 238 9.82 13.79 4.52
CA ASN A 238 8.68 12.89 4.37
C ASN A 238 7.59 13.16 5.43
N ILE A 239 7.35 14.45 5.69
CA ILE A 239 6.33 14.93 6.62
C ILE A 239 5.12 15.35 5.79
N ASP A 240 3.98 14.72 6.05
CA ASP A 240 2.71 15.15 5.47
C ASP A 240 2.06 16.21 6.39
N VAL A 241 1.43 17.22 5.81
CA VAL A 241 0.72 18.26 6.55
C VAL A 241 -0.78 18.20 6.24
N LEU A 242 -1.58 18.09 7.30
CA LEU A 242 -3.03 18.08 7.28
C LEU A 242 -3.54 19.44 7.78
N LEU A 243 -4.08 20.23 6.85
CA LEU A 243 -4.80 21.45 7.17
C LEU A 243 -6.30 21.13 7.24
N VAL A 244 -6.92 21.38 8.39
CA VAL A 244 -8.34 21.12 8.63
C VAL A 244 -9.02 22.35 9.21
N ALA A 245 -10.30 22.54 8.93
CA ALA A 245 -11.04 23.71 9.41
C ALA A 245 -11.56 23.54 10.84
N SER A 246 -11.67 22.30 11.33
CA SER A 246 -12.29 22.02 12.64
C SER A 246 -11.83 20.72 13.28
N TRP A 247 -12.07 20.59 14.58
CA TRP A 247 -11.91 19.35 15.35
C TRP A 247 -12.69 18.17 14.77
N LYS A 248 -13.86 18.42 14.16
CA LYS A 248 -14.66 17.38 13.50
C LYS A 248 -13.92 16.76 12.31
N GLU A 249 -13.28 17.58 11.47
CA GLU A 249 -12.51 17.11 10.33
C GLU A 249 -11.25 16.35 10.77
N LEU A 250 -10.56 16.87 11.79
CA LEU A 250 -9.43 16.15 12.40
C LEU A 250 -9.87 14.78 12.92
N SER A 251 -10.97 14.71 13.66
CA SER A 251 -11.50 13.48 14.24
C SER A 251 -11.87 12.45 13.16
N GLN A 252 -12.45 12.89 12.05
CA GLN A 252 -12.73 12.03 10.89
C GLN A 252 -11.44 11.48 10.28
N HIS A 253 -10.41 12.32 10.16
CA HIS A 253 -9.11 11.90 9.64
C HIS A 253 -8.42 10.90 10.56
N VAL A 254 -8.38 11.16 11.86
CA VAL A 254 -7.84 10.24 12.87
C VAL A 254 -8.57 8.90 12.81
N CYS A 255 -9.89 8.89 12.69
CA CYS A 255 -10.67 7.67 12.51
C CYS A 255 -10.29 6.92 11.22
N ALA A 256 -10.03 7.63 10.13
CA ALA A 256 -9.62 7.04 8.85
C ALA A 256 -8.22 6.40 8.94
N ILE A 257 -7.25 7.10 9.55
CA ILE A 257 -5.91 6.57 9.83
C ILE A 257 -6.03 5.31 10.71
N THR A 258 -6.78 5.40 11.80
CA THR A 258 -6.97 4.28 12.74
C THR A 258 -7.55 3.04 12.04
N LYS A 259 -8.56 3.21 11.17
CA LYS A 259 -9.09 2.11 10.33
C LYS A 259 -8.07 1.58 9.34
N ALA A 260 -7.27 2.45 8.73
CA ALA A 260 -6.24 2.05 7.78
C ALA A 260 -5.13 1.23 8.45
N LEU A 261 -4.65 1.67 9.62
CA LEU A 261 -3.67 0.96 10.44
C LEU A 261 -4.20 -0.37 10.96
N ALA A 262 -5.46 -0.42 11.39
CA ALA A 262 -6.11 -1.68 11.77
C ALA A 262 -6.11 -2.69 10.62
N GLN A 263 -6.33 -2.23 9.38
CA GLN A 263 -6.36 -3.09 8.18
C GLN A 263 -4.98 -3.37 7.58
N ARG A 264 -3.92 -2.68 8.01
CA ARG A 264 -2.58 -2.80 7.43
C ARG A 264 -2.01 -4.22 7.51
N PRO A 265 -2.08 -4.95 8.64
CA PRO A 265 -1.64 -6.35 8.68
C PRO A 265 -2.43 -7.27 7.76
N PHE A 266 -3.72 -6.96 7.58
CA PHE A 266 -4.57 -7.67 6.64
C PHE A 266 -4.13 -7.37 5.20
N LYS A 267 -3.86 -6.12 4.80
CA LYS A 267 -3.51 -5.77 3.41
C LYS A 267 -2.05 -6.01 3.04
N ASN A 268 -1.15 -5.87 4.00
CA ASN A 268 0.30 -6.03 3.84
C ASN A 268 0.74 -7.39 4.36
N GLY A 269 0.31 -8.47 3.70
CA GLY A 269 0.93 -9.79 3.86
C GLY A 269 2.40 -9.86 3.41
N ARG A 270 3.07 -8.71 3.20
CA ARG A 270 4.40 -8.61 2.59
C ARG A 270 5.60 -8.50 3.54
N GLY A 271 5.36 -8.32 4.84
CA GLY A 271 6.42 -8.00 5.80
C GLY A 271 7.02 -9.18 6.57
N ASN A 272 6.28 -10.29 6.73
CA ASN A 272 6.75 -11.41 7.55
C ASN A 272 6.59 -12.74 6.82
N ARG A 273 7.61 -13.61 6.85
CA ARG A 273 7.69 -14.86 6.05
C ARG A 273 6.55 -15.83 6.34
N VAL A 274 5.94 -15.75 7.53
CA VAL A 274 4.82 -16.59 7.97
C VAL A 274 3.49 -16.04 7.46
N THR A 275 3.24 -14.73 7.56
CA THR A 275 2.04 -14.08 7.00
C THR A 275 2.02 -14.07 5.47
N TRP A 276 3.19 -14.00 4.82
CA TRP A 276 3.31 -14.19 3.37
C TRP A 276 2.76 -15.53 2.90
N ARG A 277 3.16 -16.66 3.52
CA ARG A 277 2.65 -18.00 3.12
C ARG A 277 1.14 -18.13 3.30
N LEU A 278 0.60 -17.48 4.32
CA LEU A 278 -0.82 -17.46 4.66
C LEU A 278 -1.66 -16.63 3.67
N TRP A 279 -1.21 -15.41 3.35
CA TRP A 279 -1.82 -14.59 2.31
C TRP A 279 -1.69 -15.22 0.93
N GLN A 280 -0.52 -15.82 0.63
CA GLN A 280 -0.27 -16.55 -0.60
C GLN A 280 -1.20 -17.77 -0.71
N TYR A 281 -1.61 -18.44 0.37
CA TYR A 281 -2.52 -19.60 0.25
C TYR A 281 -3.94 -19.21 -0.20
N GLN A 282 -4.48 -18.09 0.29
CA GLN A 282 -5.84 -17.64 0.00
C GLN A 282 -5.94 -16.71 -1.23
N GLU A 283 -4.97 -15.82 -1.44
CA GLU A 283 -4.95 -14.93 -2.61
C GLU A 283 -4.17 -15.48 -3.81
N SER A 284 -3.26 -16.46 -3.70
CA SER A 284 -2.64 -17.00 -4.93
C SER A 284 -3.61 -17.79 -5.81
N HIS A 285 -4.83 -18.05 -5.31
CA HIS A 285 -5.91 -18.64 -6.09
C HIS A 285 -6.93 -17.60 -6.58
N ALA A 286 -6.80 -16.33 -6.19
CA ALA A 286 -7.68 -15.24 -6.60
C ALA A 286 -6.90 -14.19 -7.38
N PHE A 287 -7.25 -13.99 -8.64
CA PHE A 287 -6.66 -12.90 -9.42
C PHE A 287 -6.91 -11.56 -8.72
N SER A 288 -5.92 -10.66 -8.75
CA SER A 288 -5.97 -9.35 -8.07
C SER A 288 -7.18 -8.48 -8.45
N PHE A 289 -7.77 -8.70 -9.63
CA PHE A 289 -9.01 -8.02 -10.06
C PHE A 289 -10.28 -8.57 -9.38
N CYS A 290 -10.26 -9.82 -8.89
CA CYS A 290 -11.40 -10.47 -8.24
C CYS A 290 -11.61 -9.97 -6.80
N THR A 291 -10.54 -9.52 -6.14
CA THR A 291 -10.57 -9.15 -4.71
C THR A 291 -10.60 -7.63 -4.48
N ALA A 292 -10.37 -6.81 -5.51
CA ALA A 292 -10.29 -5.36 -5.38
C ALA A 292 -11.11 -4.58 -6.42
N GLY A 293 -11.69 -3.46 -6.00
CA GLY A 293 -12.31 -2.45 -6.88
C GLY A 293 -13.73 -2.78 -7.35
N ARG A 294 -14.20 -2.03 -8.38
CA ARG A 294 -15.57 -2.16 -8.94
C ARG A 294 -15.88 -3.55 -9.53
N TRP A 295 -14.87 -4.41 -9.63
CA TRP A 295 -14.88 -5.73 -10.27
C TRP A 295 -15.09 -6.88 -9.28
N ALA A 296 -14.87 -6.66 -7.98
CA ALA A 296 -15.04 -7.67 -6.93
C ALA A 296 -16.51 -8.07 -6.68
N VAL A 297 -17.48 -7.25 -7.10
CA VAL A 297 -18.90 -7.48 -6.83
C VAL A 297 -19.59 -8.12 -8.03
N GLY A 298 -19.90 -9.42 -7.91
CA GLY A 298 -20.74 -10.15 -8.86
C GLY A 298 -22.13 -9.54 -9.05
N LYS A 299 -22.85 -9.90 -10.11
CA LYS A 299 -24.30 -9.62 -10.20
C LYS A 299 -25.08 -10.83 -9.67
N PRO A 300 -26.08 -10.62 -8.81
CA PRO A 300 -27.00 -11.68 -8.47
C PRO A 300 -27.72 -12.11 -9.76
N VAL A 301 -27.78 -13.42 -9.98
CA VAL A 301 -28.52 -14.05 -11.07
C VAL A 301 -29.51 -15.00 -10.41
N THR A 302 -30.78 -14.87 -10.77
CA THR A 302 -31.85 -15.72 -10.23
C THR A 302 -31.89 -17.07 -10.95
N ARG A 303 -32.60 -18.06 -10.40
CA ARG A 303 -32.66 -19.43 -10.96
C ARG A 303 -33.27 -19.49 -12.36
N ASP A 304 -34.16 -18.56 -12.67
CA ASP A 304 -34.82 -18.37 -13.98
C ASP A 304 -33.91 -17.67 -15.02
N GLY A 305 -32.68 -17.31 -14.64
CA GLY A 305 -31.71 -16.69 -15.54
C GLY A 305 -31.84 -15.17 -15.68
N THR A 306 -32.78 -14.54 -14.94
CA THR A 306 -32.86 -13.08 -14.85
C THR A 306 -31.54 -12.54 -14.28
N GLY A 307 -30.93 -11.61 -15.04
CA GLY A 307 -29.61 -11.05 -14.74
C GLY A 307 -28.47 -11.56 -15.63
N LEU A 308 -28.64 -12.69 -16.36
CA LEU A 308 -27.60 -13.23 -17.25
C LEU A 308 -27.17 -12.26 -18.36
N GLN A 309 -28.13 -11.56 -18.98
CA GLN A 309 -27.82 -10.55 -19.99
C GLN A 309 -26.95 -9.42 -19.42
N ARG A 310 -27.21 -9.02 -18.16
CA ARG A 310 -26.42 -8.00 -17.48
C ARG A 310 -25.06 -8.52 -17.02
N ALA A 311 -24.95 -9.81 -16.70
CA ALA A 311 -23.68 -10.47 -16.46
C ALA A 311 -22.84 -10.50 -17.75
N TRP A 312 -23.44 -10.87 -18.89
CA TRP A 312 -22.79 -10.84 -20.20
C TRP A 312 -22.29 -9.43 -20.56
N TRP A 313 -23.13 -8.41 -20.36
CA TRP A 313 -22.73 -7.02 -20.52
C TRP A 313 -21.52 -6.62 -19.66
N ARG A 314 -21.46 -7.10 -18.40
CA ARG A 314 -20.30 -6.87 -17.54
C ARG A 314 -19.05 -7.63 -18.00
N GLN A 315 -19.20 -8.83 -18.56
CA GLN A 315 -18.10 -9.59 -19.14
C GLN A 315 -17.48 -8.84 -20.33
N ILE A 316 -18.31 -8.30 -21.23
CA ILE A 316 -17.82 -7.43 -22.33
C ILE A 316 -17.11 -6.19 -21.78
N ARG A 317 -17.55 -5.62 -20.65
CA ARG A 317 -16.87 -4.49 -20.01
C ARG A 317 -15.55 -4.82 -19.30
N GLN A 318 -15.18 -6.10 -19.17
CA GLN A 318 -13.86 -6.47 -18.63
C GLN A 318 -12.75 -6.21 -19.65
N PHE A 319 -13.06 -6.18 -20.95
CA PHE A 319 -12.07 -5.84 -21.97
C PHE A 319 -11.61 -4.40 -21.80
N ASN A 320 -10.30 -4.18 -21.97
CA ASN A 320 -9.72 -2.84 -21.89
C ASN A 320 -10.34 -1.91 -22.94
N ARG A 321 -10.54 -0.64 -22.57
CA ARG A 321 -11.09 0.41 -23.46
C ARG A 321 -12.55 0.18 -23.89
N VAL A 322 -13.34 -0.59 -23.14
CA VAL A 322 -14.77 -0.79 -23.40
C VAL A 322 -15.64 0.12 -22.55
N SER A 323 -16.33 1.06 -23.20
CA SER A 323 -17.33 1.92 -22.56
C SER A 323 -18.69 1.23 -22.42
N PRO A 324 -19.57 1.71 -21.53
CA PRO A 324 -20.96 1.23 -21.42
C PRO A 324 -21.71 1.17 -22.75
N ALA A 325 -21.60 2.22 -23.57
CA ALA A 325 -22.29 2.31 -24.86
C ALA A 325 -21.75 1.29 -25.88
N VAL A 326 -20.45 0.99 -25.84
CA VAL A 326 -19.83 -0.04 -26.70
C VAL A 326 -20.30 -1.44 -26.26
N ALA A 327 -20.33 -1.69 -24.96
CA ALA A 327 -20.86 -2.94 -24.42
C ALA A 327 -22.35 -3.12 -24.79
N ASP A 328 -23.15 -2.05 -24.74
CA ASP A 328 -24.53 -2.08 -25.22
C ASP A 328 -24.61 -2.43 -26.71
N ALA A 329 -23.76 -1.86 -27.56
CA ALA A 329 -23.75 -2.18 -28.99
C ALA A 329 -23.48 -3.67 -29.24
N VAL A 330 -22.48 -4.24 -28.57
CA VAL A 330 -22.11 -5.66 -28.70
C VAL A 330 -23.22 -6.57 -28.15
N VAL A 331 -23.74 -6.30 -26.95
CA VAL A 331 -24.78 -7.13 -26.31
C VAL A 331 -26.13 -7.04 -27.03
N ASN A 332 -26.46 -5.88 -27.61
CA ASN A 332 -27.68 -5.75 -28.41
C ASN A 332 -27.58 -6.53 -29.74
N ALA A 333 -26.39 -6.56 -30.36
CA ALA A 333 -26.15 -7.36 -31.56
C ALA A 333 -26.08 -8.86 -31.25
N PHE A 334 -25.45 -9.22 -30.12
CA PHE A 334 -25.25 -10.60 -29.68
C PHE A 334 -25.70 -10.75 -28.20
N PRO A 335 -26.98 -11.07 -27.95
CA PRO A 335 -27.54 -11.06 -26.60
C PRO A 335 -27.06 -12.21 -25.71
N SER A 336 -26.28 -13.15 -26.25
CA SER A 336 -25.61 -14.19 -25.46
C SER A 336 -24.21 -14.50 -26.00
N PRO A 337 -23.28 -14.96 -25.14
CA PRO A 337 -21.95 -15.40 -25.58
C PRO A 337 -22.00 -16.48 -26.66
N ARG A 338 -22.99 -17.40 -26.58
CA ARG A 338 -23.15 -18.50 -27.52
C ARG A 338 -23.49 -18.02 -28.94
N LEU A 339 -24.32 -16.98 -29.07
CA LEU A 339 -24.65 -16.41 -30.38
C LEU A 339 -23.42 -15.75 -31.02
N LEU A 340 -22.60 -15.04 -30.22
CA LEU A 340 -21.36 -14.47 -30.70
C LEU A 340 -20.36 -15.55 -31.14
N GLN A 341 -20.21 -16.62 -30.35
CA GLN A 341 -19.36 -17.76 -30.72
C GLN A 341 -19.83 -18.46 -32.00
N GLN A 342 -21.14 -18.61 -32.19
CA GLN A 342 -21.70 -19.19 -33.41
C GLN A 342 -21.42 -18.32 -34.63
N ALA A 343 -21.58 -17.00 -34.52
CA ALA A 343 -21.27 -16.07 -35.59
C ALA A 343 -19.78 -16.11 -35.98
N LEU A 344 -18.87 -16.12 -35.00
CA LEU A 344 -17.42 -16.24 -35.24
C LEU A 344 -17.06 -17.57 -35.95
N LYS A 345 -17.72 -18.67 -35.60
CA LYS A 345 -17.52 -19.98 -36.24
C LYS A 345 -18.08 -20.04 -37.67
N ALA A 346 -19.11 -19.26 -37.96
CA ALA A 346 -19.72 -19.20 -39.29
C ALA A 346 -18.91 -18.35 -40.29
N CYS A 347 -18.00 -17.48 -39.81
CA CYS A 347 -17.13 -16.69 -40.68
C CYS A 347 -16.23 -17.58 -41.55
N SER A 348 -16.14 -17.20 -42.83
CA SER A 348 -15.44 -17.96 -43.86
C SER A 348 -13.93 -17.70 -43.86
N THR A 349 -13.52 -16.51 -43.43
CA THR A 349 -12.12 -16.06 -43.41
C THR A 349 -11.73 -15.54 -42.03
N GLU A 350 -10.43 -15.58 -41.70
CA GLU A 350 -9.92 -15.02 -40.45
C GLU A 350 -10.18 -13.52 -40.37
N GLN A 351 -9.98 -12.79 -41.47
CA GLN A 351 -10.18 -11.34 -41.52
C GLN A 351 -11.63 -10.94 -41.21
N GLU A 352 -12.61 -11.67 -41.78
CA GLU A 352 -14.03 -11.49 -41.48
C GLU A 352 -14.32 -11.77 -40.00
N ARG A 353 -13.74 -12.84 -39.46
CA ARG A 353 -13.90 -13.22 -38.06
C ARG A 353 -13.35 -12.15 -37.10
N MET A 354 -12.14 -11.65 -37.36
CA MET A 354 -11.52 -10.59 -36.56
C MET A 354 -12.27 -9.26 -36.70
N GLY A 355 -12.89 -8.99 -37.85
CA GLY A 355 -13.66 -7.78 -38.12
C GLY A 355 -15.14 -7.83 -37.76
N LEU A 356 -15.67 -8.97 -37.29
CA LEU A 356 -17.11 -9.23 -37.12
C LEU A 356 -17.86 -8.15 -36.34
N LEU A 357 -17.23 -7.59 -35.30
CA LEU A 357 -17.83 -6.56 -34.44
C LEU A 357 -17.43 -5.15 -34.84
N ALA A 358 -16.43 -4.97 -35.69
CA ALA A 358 -15.75 -3.69 -35.93
C ALA A 358 -16.72 -2.59 -36.36
N ASP A 359 -17.67 -2.96 -37.20
CA ASP A 359 -18.61 -2.03 -37.83
C ASP A 359 -19.88 -1.76 -37.03
N LEU A 360 -20.08 -2.43 -35.88
CA LEU A 360 -21.28 -2.29 -35.07
C LEU A 360 -21.49 -0.84 -34.63
N PRO A 361 -22.67 -0.26 -34.87
CA PRO A 361 -22.95 1.12 -34.53
C PRO A 361 -23.11 1.28 -33.01
N VAL A 362 -22.39 2.24 -32.46
CA VAL A 362 -22.48 2.62 -31.04
C VAL A 362 -23.47 3.78 -30.94
N LYS A 363 -24.55 3.59 -30.17
CA LYS A 363 -25.55 4.64 -29.93
C LYS A 363 -24.85 5.85 -29.29
N ALA A 364 -24.89 6.98 -29.99
CA ALA A 364 -24.37 8.25 -29.52
C ALA A 364 -25.53 9.17 -29.12
N GLY A 365 -25.29 10.07 -28.15
CA GLY A 365 -26.26 11.12 -27.79
C GLY A 365 -26.47 12.10 -28.94
N LYS A 366 -27.57 12.87 -28.92
CA LYS A 366 -27.83 13.93 -29.90
C LYS A 366 -26.62 14.87 -30.00
N GLY A 367 -26.10 15.08 -31.22
CA GLY A 367 -24.98 15.99 -31.50
C GLY A 367 -23.59 15.34 -31.40
N THR A 368 -23.46 14.07 -31.00
CA THR A 368 -22.17 13.37 -31.03
C THR A 368 -21.92 12.69 -32.38
N ARG A 369 -20.65 12.67 -32.83
CA ARG A 369 -20.25 11.96 -34.05
C ARG A 369 -20.62 10.47 -33.98
N PRO A 370 -21.05 9.86 -35.09
CA PRO A 370 -21.33 8.42 -35.14
C PRO A 370 -20.05 7.67 -34.77
N ARG A 371 -20.18 6.70 -33.87
CA ARG A 371 -19.09 5.85 -33.40
C ARG A 371 -19.40 4.39 -33.71
N ARG A 372 -18.35 3.61 -33.91
CA ARG A 372 -18.41 2.16 -34.08
C ARG A 372 -17.57 1.50 -33.01
N VAL A 373 -17.75 0.19 -32.84
CA VAL A 373 -16.96 -0.63 -31.91
C VAL A 373 -15.46 -0.58 -32.26
N GLY A 374 -15.13 -0.64 -33.55
CA GLY A 374 -13.76 -0.54 -34.05
C GLY A 374 -13.05 -1.90 -34.19
N PRO A 375 -12.08 -1.99 -35.12
CA PRO A 375 -11.42 -3.26 -35.47
C PRO A 375 -10.58 -3.84 -34.32
N ASP A 376 -9.93 -2.99 -33.53
CA ASP A 376 -9.11 -3.41 -32.40
C ASP A 376 -9.92 -4.22 -31.36
N LEU A 377 -11.07 -3.68 -30.93
CA LEU A 377 -11.89 -4.38 -29.94
C LEU A 377 -12.52 -5.66 -30.52
N SER A 378 -12.91 -5.62 -31.80
CA SER A 378 -13.41 -6.80 -32.51
C SER A 378 -12.38 -7.92 -32.53
N HIS A 379 -11.14 -7.57 -32.86
CA HIS A 379 -10.00 -8.48 -32.88
C HIS A 379 -9.77 -9.11 -31.49
N ARG A 380 -9.74 -8.29 -30.43
CA ARG A 380 -9.53 -8.76 -29.05
C ARG A 380 -10.61 -9.71 -28.54
N ILE A 381 -11.88 -9.40 -28.82
CA ILE A 381 -12.99 -10.28 -28.43
C ILE A 381 -12.93 -11.59 -29.20
N CYS A 382 -12.59 -11.56 -30.49
CA CYS A 382 -12.40 -12.77 -31.28
C CYS A 382 -11.28 -13.65 -30.70
N LEU A 383 -10.08 -13.08 -30.47
CA LEU A 383 -8.96 -13.80 -29.88
C LEU A 383 -9.35 -14.45 -28.55
N PHE A 384 -9.99 -13.69 -27.64
CA PHE A 384 -10.40 -14.21 -26.34
C PHE A 384 -11.38 -15.39 -26.43
N LEU A 385 -12.32 -15.36 -27.38
CA LEU A 385 -13.34 -16.40 -27.52
C LEU A 385 -12.88 -17.63 -28.32
N THR A 386 -11.73 -17.55 -28.99
CA THR A 386 -11.24 -18.59 -29.91
C THR A 386 -9.90 -19.20 -29.50
N THR A 387 -9.07 -18.48 -28.74
CA THR A 387 -7.77 -18.95 -28.28
C THR A 387 -7.90 -20.09 -27.26
N THR A 388 -6.95 -21.02 -27.32
CA THR A 388 -6.73 -22.03 -26.27
C THR A 388 -5.54 -21.67 -25.37
N ASN A 389 -4.76 -20.65 -25.73
CA ASN A 389 -3.62 -20.17 -24.96
C ASN A 389 -4.09 -19.17 -23.89
N PRO A 390 -4.04 -19.51 -22.58
CA PRO A 390 -4.45 -18.61 -21.51
C PRO A 390 -3.52 -17.41 -21.32
N ASP A 391 -2.27 -17.49 -21.79
CA ASP A 391 -1.25 -16.44 -21.65
C ASP A 391 -1.22 -15.49 -22.87
N LEU A 392 -2.18 -15.62 -23.79
CA LEU A 392 -2.25 -14.76 -24.98
C LEU A 392 -2.58 -13.31 -24.56
N LEU A 393 -1.68 -12.40 -24.90
CA LEU A 393 -1.88 -10.96 -24.69
C LEU A 393 -2.82 -10.39 -25.75
N LEU A 394 -4.01 -9.97 -25.33
CA LEU A 394 -5.03 -9.44 -26.24
C LEU A 394 -4.66 -8.07 -26.81
N ASP A 395 -3.94 -7.24 -26.06
CA ASP A 395 -3.65 -5.84 -26.44
C ASP A 395 -2.32 -5.68 -27.23
N LEU A 396 -1.59 -6.76 -27.53
CA LEU A 396 -0.39 -6.71 -28.37
C LEU A 396 -0.76 -7.05 -29.82
N GLY A 397 -0.84 -6.03 -30.68
CA GLY A 397 -1.12 -6.20 -32.11
C GLY A 397 -2.16 -5.24 -32.70
N SER A 398 -2.55 -4.19 -31.96
CA SER A 398 -3.37 -3.07 -32.47
C SER A 398 -2.61 -2.18 -33.45
#